data_AF-A0A9Q6I1L9-F1
#
_entry.id   AF-A0A9Q6I1L9-F1
#
_cell.length_a   1.000
_cell.length_b   1.000
_cell.length_c   1.000
_cell.angle_alpha   90.00
_cell.angle_beta   90.00
_cell.angle_gamma   90.00
#
_symmetry.space_group_name_H-M   'P 1'
#
loop_
_entity.id
_entity.type
_entity.pdbx_description
1 polymer ?
#
loop_
_entity_poly.entity_id
_entity_poly.type
_entity_poly.pdbx_seq_one_letter_code
_entity_poly.pdbx_strand_id
1 'polypeptide(L)'
;MKKLKVDLITGTIILDKLGLDVTDEDTFCESNFYKSMNSKGSIKKIIPHHYLIESIIFFNKEFEMHIRPICFNFPFMVQLIDKKSKCYDSLSDWDKRTNIKMLNESVENLSNWLGSSLELREPDFISNEVVRWEFSWGDISVSYETRSFNHGIYITWNAGE
;
A
#
# COMPACT_ATOMS: atom_id res chain seq x y z
N MET A 1 -9.36 -2.59 15.54
CA MET A 1 -8.67 -2.12 14.31
C MET A 1 -8.45 -3.31 13.41
N LYS A 2 -8.55 -3.12 12.09
CA LYS A 2 -8.55 -4.22 11.12
C LYS A 2 -7.14 -4.76 10.91
N LYS A 3 -6.93 -6.07 10.93
CA LYS A 3 -5.60 -6.68 10.81
C LYS A 3 -5.31 -7.10 9.39
N LEU A 4 -4.25 -6.55 8.81
CA LEU A 4 -3.74 -6.88 7.49
C LEU A 4 -2.78 -8.07 7.57
N LYS A 5 -2.87 -8.96 6.59
CA LYS A 5 -1.89 -10.01 6.29
C LYS A 5 -1.65 -10.04 4.79
N VAL A 6 -0.43 -10.38 4.40
CA VAL A 6 -0.01 -10.57 3.01
C VAL A 6 0.62 -11.96 2.92
N ASP A 7 0.14 -12.78 1.99
CA ASP A 7 0.79 -14.03 1.61
C ASP A 7 1.81 -13.74 0.51
N LEU A 8 3.09 -13.94 0.79
CA LEU A 8 4.17 -13.63 -0.14
C LEU A 8 4.28 -14.63 -1.31
N ILE A 9 3.73 -15.84 -1.15
CA ILE A 9 3.76 -16.88 -2.18
C ILE A 9 2.71 -16.59 -3.24
N THR A 10 1.49 -16.24 -2.81
CA THR A 10 0.36 -16.06 -3.72
C THR A 10 0.02 -14.61 -4.03
N GLY A 11 0.54 -13.66 -3.23
CA GLY A 11 0.14 -12.26 -3.27
C GLY A 11 -1.19 -11.98 -2.60
N THR A 12 -1.83 -12.96 -1.96
CA THR A 12 -3.14 -12.76 -1.35
C THR A 12 -3.07 -11.76 -0.20
N ILE A 13 -3.87 -10.70 -0.26
CA ILE A 13 -4.04 -9.76 0.86
C ILE A 13 -5.32 -10.10 1.62
N ILE A 14 -5.22 -10.21 2.94
CA ILE A 14 -6.34 -10.52 3.83
C ILE A 14 -6.47 -9.40 4.87
N LEU A 15 -7.66 -8.82 4.99
CA LEU A 15 -8.00 -7.85 6.03
C LEU A 15 -9.20 -8.36 6.84
N ASP A 16 -9.00 -8.57 8.14
CA ASP A 16 -10.03 -9.13 9.05
C ASP A 16 -10.71 -10.42 8.53
N LYS A 17 -9.89 -11.33 7.98
CA LYS A 17 -10.30 -12.63 7.40
C LYS A 17 -11.00 -12.54 6.03
N LEU A 18 -11.12 -11.35 5.45
CA LEU A 18 -11.63 -11.17 4.10
C LEU A 18 -10.47 -10.94 3.14
N GLY A 19 -10.36 -11.80 2.13
CA GLY A 19 -9.40 -11.62 1.04
C GLY A 19 -9.80 -10.45 0.15
N LEU A 20 -8.84 -9.64 -0.27
CA LEU A 20 -9.07 -8.64 -1.30
C LEU A 20 -9.20 -9.34 -2.66
N ASP A 21 -10.23 -8.96 -3.41
CA ASP A 21 -10.37 -9.38 -4.80
C ASP A 21 -9.53 -8.46 -5.70
N VAL A 22 -8.44 -9.02 -6.23
CA VAL A 22 -7.47 -8.33 -7.10
C VAL A 22 -8.00 -8.35 -8.53
N THR A 23 -8.97 -7.49 -8.82
CA THR A 23 -9.71 -7.49 -10.10
C THR A 23 -9.95 -6.07 -10.61
N ASP A 24 -10.69 -5.93 -11.71
CA ASP A 24 -11.26 -4.65 -12.14
C ASP A 24 -12.22 -4.05 -11.08
N GLU A 25 -12.53 -2.75 -11.22
CA GLU A 25 -13.36 -2.01 -10.25
C GLU A 25 -14.78 -2.57 -10.14
N ASP A 26 -15.40 -3.01 -11.23
CA ASP A 26 -16.78 -3.52 -11.21
C ASP A 26 -16.84 -4.83 -10.40
N THR A 27 -15.93 -5.76 -10.70
CA THR A 27 -15.79 -7.02 -9.96
C THR A 27 -15.38 -6.76 -8.50
N PHE A 28 -14.46 -5.82 -8.25
CA PHE A 28 -14.04 -5.45 -6.90
C PHE A 28 -15.20 -4.89 -6.07
N CYS A 29 -16.07 -4.06 -6.65
CA CYS A 29 -17.24 -3.51 -5.96
C CYS A 29 -18.29 -4.58 -5.65
N GLU A 30 -18.32 -5.67 -6.41
CA GLU A 30 -19.21 -6.80 -6.16
C GLU A 30 -18.64 -7.84 -5.17
N SER A 31 -17.36 -7.70 -4.80
CA SER A 31 -16.67 -8.60 -3.87
C SER A 31 -17.32 -8.67 -2.48
N ASN A 32 -17.17 -9.83 -1.83
CA ASN A 32 -17.52 -10.01 -0.42
C ASN A 32 -16.73 -9.05 0.48
N PHE A 33 -15.46 -8.80 0.13
CA PHE A 33 -14.61 -7.84 0.82
C PHE A 33 -15.22 -6.43 0.79
N TYR A 34 -15.48 -5.90 -0.40
CA TYR A 34 -15.99 -4.54 -0.57
C TYR A 34 -17.36 -4.39 0.08
N LYS A 35 -18.30 -5.30 -0.21
CA LYS A 35 -19.64 -5.28 0.40
C LYS A 35 -19.59 -5.30 1.92
N SER A 36 -18.72 -6.13 2.52
CA SER A 36 -18.57 -6.16 3.97
C SER A 36 -17.93 -4.89 4.53
N MET A 37 -16.93 -4.31 3.87
CA MET A 37 -16.28 -3.09 4.35
C MET A 37 -17.18 -1.86 4.17
N ASN A 38 -17.92 -1.80 3.07
CA ASN A 38 -18.83 -0.71 2.74
C ASN A 38 -20.04 -0.68 3.68
N SER A 39 -20.66 -1.84 3.95
CA SER A 39 -21.77 -1.94 4.92
C SER A 39 -21.38 -1.51 6.34
N LYS A 40 -20.09 -1.60 6.70
CA LYS A 40 -19.54 -1.14 7.98
C LYS A 40 -19.04 0.31 7.94
N GLY A 41 -19.25 1.04 6.84
CA GLY A 41 -18.73 2.40 6.63
C GLY A 41 -17.20 2.50 6.71
N SER A 42 -16.50 1.38 6.49
CA SER A 42 -15.07 1.23 6.75
C SER A 42 -14.19 1.44 5.53
N ILE A 43 -14.78 1.43 4.33
CA ILE A 43 -14.12 1.76 3.07
C ILE A 43 -14.86 2.94 2.46
N LYS A 44 -14.12 3.92 1.94
CA LYS A 44 -14.66 5.15 1.34
C LYS A 44 -14.08 5.30 -0.05
N LYS A 45 -14.91 5.60 -1.05
CA LYS A 45 -14.42 6.04 -2.36
C LYS A 45 -14.01 7.51 -2.24
N ILE A 46 -12.73 7.81 -2.47
CA ILE A 46 -12.17 9.16 -2.27
C ILE A 46 -12.11 9.96 -3.57
N ILE A 47 -11.75 9.29 -4.67
CA ILE A 47 -11.77 9.79 -6.04
C ILE A 47 -12.12 8.60 -6.96
N PRO A 48 -12.39 8.79 -8.26
CA PRO A 48 -12.64 7.68 -9.17
C PRO A 48 -11.54 6.60 -9.07
N HIS A 49 -11.95 5.33 -9.02
CA HIS A 49 -11.08 4.16 -8.92
C HIS A 49 -10.20 4.06 -7.65
N HIS A 50 -10.36 4.95 -6.65
CA HIS A 50 -9.55 4.93 -5.43
C HIS A 50 -10.42 4.82 -4.19
N TYR A 51 -10.07 3.86 -3.34
CA TYR A 51 -10.77 3.52 -2.12
C TYR A 51 -9.84 3.62 -0.92
N LEU A 52 -10.38 4.07 0.21
CA LEU A 52 -9.64 4.37 1.42
C LEU A 52 -10.19 3.58 2.60
N ILE A 53 -9.30 2.96 3.38
CA ILE A 53 -9.54 2.46 4.72
C ILE A 53 -8.60 3.21 5.68
N GLU A 54 -9.16 4.07 6.53
CA GLU A 54 -8.42 5.06 7.34
C GLU A 54 -7.47 4.47 8.39
N SER A 55 -7.69 3.22 8.79
CA SER A 55 -6.93 2.60 9.87
C SER A 55 -6.95 1.09 9.80
N ILE A 56 -5.77 0.53 9.55
CA ILE A 56 -5.46 -0.89 9.61
C ILE A 56 -4.20 -1.11 10.45
N ILE A 57 -4.04 -2.31 10.99
CA ILE A 57 -2.83 -2.75 11.67
C ILE A 57 -2.11 -3.75 10.77
N PHE A 58 -0.85 -3.48 10.47
CA PHE A 58 0.05 -4.41 9.81
C PHE A 58 1.26 -4.66 10.71
N PHE A 59 1.42 -5.91 11.14
CA PHE A 59 2.29 -6.29 12.27
C PHE A 59 2.05 -5.43 13.52
N ASN A 60 2.97 -4.53 13.84
CA ASN A 60 2.96 -3.66 15.01
C ASN A 60 2.76 -2.17 14.68
N LYS A 61 2.44 -1.83 13.43
CA LYS A 61 2.24 -0.45 12.95
C LYS A 61 0.81 -0.22 12.46
N GLU A 62 0.37 1.03 12.56
CA GLU A 62 -0.91 1.48 12.04
C GLU A 62 -0.71 2.18 10.69
N PHE A 63 -1.53 1.81 9.71
CA PHE A 63 -1.48 2.40 8.38
C PHE A 63 -2.85 2.91 7.94
N GLU A 64 -2.81 3.91 7.09
CA GLU A 64 -3.88 4.21 6.16
C GLU A 64 -3.69 3.35 4.90
N MET A 65 -4.76 2.71 4.41
CA MET A 65 -4.72 1.81 3.25
C MET A 65 -5.53 2.40 2.10
N HIS A 66 -4.85 2.65 0.99
CA HIS A 66 -5.46 3.03 -0.29
C HIS A 66 -5.49 1.81 -1.20
N ILE A 67 -6.60 1.63 -1.90
CA ILE A 67 -6.82 0.52 -2.83
C ILE A 67 -7.22 1.14 -4.17
N ARG A 68 -6.51 0.74 -5.22
CA ARG A 68 -6.85 1.05 -6.61
C ARG A 68 -7.05 -0.26 -7.38
N PRO A 69 -8.30 -0.65 -7.67
CA PRO A 69 -8.58 -1.79 -8.53
C PRO A 69 -7.93 -1.64 -9.91
N ILE A 70 -7.92 -2.72 -10.69
CA ILE A 70 -7.45 -2.68 -12.08
C ILE A 70 -8.35 -1.68 -12.83
N CYS A 71 -7.74 -0.67 -13.44
CA CYS A 71 -8.47 0.31 -14.23
C CYS A 71 -7.61 0.84 -15.38
N PHE A 72 -8.21 0.94 -16.57
CA PHE A 72 -7.49 1.27 -17.80
C PHE A 72 -6.29 0.33 -18.01
N ASN A 73 -5.08 0.88 -18.12
CA ASN A 73 -3.83 0.14 -18.25
C ASN A 73 -3.03 0.09 -16.94
N PHE A 74 -3.65 0.44 -15.81
CA PHE A 74 -2.96 0.42 -14.52
C PHE A 74 -3.27 -0.87 -13.76
N PRO A 75 -2.24 -1.54 -13.21
CA PRO A 75 -2.43 -2.76 -12.42
C PRO A 75 -3.16 -2.48 -11.12
N PHE A 76 -3.69 -3.52 -10.48
CA PHE A 76 -4.20 -3.43 -9.12
C PHE A 76 -3.09 -2.93 -8.18
N MET A 77 -3.42 -2.04 -7.26
CA MET A 77 -2.46 -1.47 -6.32
C MET A 77 -3.07 -1.29 -4.94
N VAL A 78 -2.27 -1.62 -3.92
CA VAL A 78 -2.49 -1.22 -2.54
C VAL A 78 -1.34 -0.33 -2.10
N GLN A 79 -1.66 0.82 -1.51
CA GLN A 79 -0.70 1.68 -0.85
C GLN A 79 -0.97 1.72 0.66
N LEU A 80 0.06 1.52 1.47
CA LEU A 80 0.01 1.65 2.92
C LEU A 80 0.84 2.86 3.36
N ILE A 81 0.20 3.80 4.05
CA ILE A 81 0.84 5.03 4.56
C ILE A 81 0.98 4.92 6.08
N ASP A 82 2.22 4.91 6.58
CA ASP A 82 2.51 4.78 8.02
C ASP A 82 2.05 6.03 8.78
N LYS A 83 1.01 5.91 9.60
CA LYS A 83 0.37 7.03 10.32
C LYS A 83 1.22 7.60 11.45
N LYS A 84 2.33 6.94 11.81
CA LYS A 84 3.28 7.43 12.82
C LYS A 84 4.59 7.92 12.20
N SER A 85 4.67 7.99 10.87
CA SER A 85 5.84 8.49 10.17
C SER A 85 5.87 10.01 10.15
N LYS A 86 7.08 10.59 10.16
CA LYS A 86 7.27 12.03 9.91
C LYS A 86 6.67 12.47 8.58
N CYS A 87 6.67 11.58 7.58
CA CYS A 87 6.03 11.83 6.29
C CYS A 87 4.52 12.04 6.43
N TYR A 88 3.84 11.24 7.23
CA TYR A 88 2.41 11.41 7.50
C TYR A 88 2.12 12.72 8.25
N ASP A 89 2.93 13.05 9.25
CA ASP A 89 2.80 14.32 9.98
C ASP A 89 3.07 15.55 9.11
N SER A 90 3.80 15.39 8.00
CA SER A 90 4.12 16.47 7.06
C SER A 90 3.04 16.72 6.01
N LEU A 91 1.97 15.92 5.93
CA LEU A 91 0.99 15.99 4.84
C LEU A 91 0.31 17.36 4.67
N SER A 92 0.17 18.12 5.77
CA SER A 92 -0.42 19.47 5.77
C SER A 92 0.58 20.62 5.54
N ASP A 93 1.88 20.32 5.44
CA ASP A 93 2.97 21.31 5.33
C ASP A 93 3.81 20.99 4.09
N TRP A 94 3.65 21.79 3.03
CA TRP A 94 4.29 21.54 1.75
C TRP A 94 5.82 21.55 1.81
N ASP A 95 6.40 22.45 2.59
CA ASP A 95 7.86 22.56 2.70
C ASP A 95 8.46 21.34 3.41
N LYS A 96 7.76 20.81 4.42
CA LYS A 96 8.15 19.55 5.06
C LYS A 96 7.90 18.35 4.15
N ARG A 97 6.77 18.31 3.46
CA ARG A 97 6.38 17.21 2.57
C ARG A 97 7.35 17.02 1.41
N THR A 98 7.90 18.11 0.89
CA THR A 98 8.86 18.09 -0.24
C THR A 98 10.31 17.91 0.21
N ASN A 99 10.57 17.70 1.51
CA ASN A 99 11.92 17.48 2.03
C ASN A 99 12.47 16.11 1.58
N ILE A 100 13.23 16.12 0.49
CA ILE A 100 13.84 14.91 -0.11
C ILE A 100 14.71 14.13 0.89
N LYS A 101 15.46 14.81 1.76
CA LYS A 101 16.30 14.13 2.76
C LYS A 101 15.44 13.30 3.72
N MET A 102 14.36 13.90 4.23
CA MET A 102 13.41 13.20 5.11
C MET A 102 12.74 12.03 4.38
N LEU A 103 12.37 12.20 3.11
CA LEU A 103 11.75 11.14 2.31
C LEU A 103 12.69 9.96 2.08
N ASN A 104 13.95 10.22 1.74
CA ASN A 104 14.96 9.17 1.55
C ASN A 104 15.21 8.42 2.87
N GLU A 105 15.37 9.14 3.99
CA GLU A 105 15.47 8.52 5.32
C GLU A 105 14.23 7.68 5.67
N SER A 106 13.05 8.13 5.27
CA SER A 106 11.80 7.40 5.51
C SER A 106 11.70 6.13 4.67
N VAL A 107 12.12 6.15 3.41
CA VAL A 107 12.19 4.96 2.54
C VAL A 107 13.13 3.92 3.14
N GLU A 108 14.33 4.32 3.55
CA GLU A 108 15.30 3.43 4.20
C GLU A 108 14.72 2.80 5.48
N ASN A 109 14.17 3.61 6.38
CA ASN A 109 13.63 3.11 7.65
C ASN A 109 12.42 2.18 7.45
N LEU A 110 11.51 2.53 6.53
CA LEU A 110 10.30 1.75 6.29
C LEU A 110 10.62 0.46 5.52
N SER A 111 11.57 0.48 4.58
CA SER A 111 12.04 -0.72 3.89
C SER A 111 12.76 -1.70 4.82
N ASN A 112 13.63 -1.22 5.70
CA ASN A 112 14.29 -2.05 6.72
C ASN A 112 13.27 -2.71 7.67
N TRP A 113 12.28 -1.94 8.13
CA TRP A 113 11.19 -2.49 8.95
C TRP A 113 10.37 -3.53 8.18
N LEU A 114 10.01 -3.25 6.92
CA LEU A 114 9.20 -4.14 6.11
C LEU A 114 9.92 -5.45 5.83
N GLY A 115 11.19 -5.37 5.40
CA GLY A 115 12.04 -6.53 5.15
C GLY A 115 12.18 -7.42 6.37
N SER A 116 12.40 -6.82 7.55
CA SER A 116 12.48 -7.58 8.81
C SER A 116 11.13 -8.18 9.22
N SER A 117 10.03 -7.45 9.02
CA SER A 117 8.70 -7.89 9.48
C SER A 117 8.15 -9.06 8.64
N LEU A 118 8.42 -9.03 7.33
CA LEU A 118 7.98 -10.05 6.38
C LEU A 118 9.03 -11.13 6.10
N GLU A 119 10.21 -11.05 6.74
CA GLU A 119 11.37 -11.92 6.47
C GLU A 119 11.71 -11.95 4.96
N LEU A 120 11.72 -10.77 4.33
CA LEU A 120 11.99 -10.64 2.90
C LEU A 120 13.47 -10.96 2.59
N ARG A 121 13.69 -11.50 1.39
CA ARG A 121 15.02 -11.60 0.79
C ARG A 121 15.62 -10.21 0.51
N GLU A 122 16.86 -10.18 0.05
CA GLU A 122 17.48 -8.95 -0.46
C GLU A 122 16.62 -8.32 -1.58
N PRO A 123 16.46 -6.99 -1.60
CA PRO A 123 15.70 -6.30 -2.65
C PRO A 123 16.31 -6.50 -4.03
N ASP A 124 15.47 -6.61 -5.06
CA ASP A 124 15.91 -6.68 -6.46
C ASP A 124 16.33 -5.32 -7.01
N PHE A 125 15.85 -4.24 -6.39
CA PHE A 125 16.17 -2.88 -6.77
C PHE A 125 16.24 -1.95 -5.56
N ILE A 126 17.27 -1.11 -5.53
CA ILE A 126 17.51 -0.11 -4.48
C ILE A 126 17.98 1.19 -5.13
N SER A 127 17.27 2.29 -4.83
CA SER A 127 17.74 3.67 -4.97
C SER A 127 17.38 4.47 -3.72
N ASN A 128 17.69 5.76 -3.69
CA ASN A 128 17.32 6.61 -2.55
C ASN A 128 15.80 6.73 -2.38
N GLU A 129 15.07 6.67 -3.50
CA GLU A 129 13.64 6.93 -3.58
C GLU A 129 12.79 5.66 -3.54
N VAL A 130 13.38 4.49 -3.79
CA VAL A 130 12.67 3.22 -3.82
C VAL A 130 13.53 2.03 -3.40
N VAL A 131 12.91 1.13 -2.65
CA VAL A 131 13.39 -0.24 -2.41
C VAL A 131 12.30 -1.20 -2.86
N ARG A 132 12.61 -2.19 -3.69
CA ARG A 132 11.61 -3.09 -4.31
C ARG A 132 12.02 -4.56 -4.24
N TRP A 133 11.03 -5.40 -4.01
CA TRP A 133 11.08 -6.86 -4.09
C TRP A 133 10.08 -7.35 -5.13
N GLU A 134 10.57 -8.11 -6.09
CA GLU A 134 9.80 -8.73 -7.17
C GLU A 134 9.37 -10.15 -6.76
N PHE A 135 8.11 -10.47 -7.05
CA PHE A 135 7.47 -11.76 -6.83
C PHE A 135 6.80 -12.23 -8.12
N SER A 136 6.54 -13.54 -8.21
CA SER A 136 5.86 -14.13 -9.39
C SER A 136 4.49 -13.51 -9.71
N TRP A 137 3.82 -12.93 -8.72
CA TRP A 137 2.49 -12.32 -8.84
C TRP A 137 2.52 -10.79 -8.96
N GLY A 138 3.66 -10.14 -8.71
CA GLY A 138 3.74 -8.68 -8.64
C GLY A 138 4.95 -8.17 -7.85
N ASP A 139 4.87 -6.92 -7.41
CA ASP A 139 5.92 -6.22 -6.68
C ASP A 139 5.43 -5.75 -5.31
N ILE A 140 6.35 -5.77 -4.34
CA ILE A 140 6.24 -4.97 -3.12
C ILE A 140 7.37 -3.94 -3.15
N SER A 141 7.05 -2.67 -2.92
CA SER A 141 8.05 -1.61 -2.82
C SER A 141 7.78 -0.68 -1.65
N VAL A 142 8.83 -0.02 -1.19
CA VAL A 142 8.74 1.17 -0.34
C VAL A 142 9.29 2.32 -1.16
N SER A 143 8.49 3.35 -1.36
CA SER A 143 8.91 4.50 -2.18
C SER A 143 8.14 5.76 -1.83
N TYR A 144 8.52 6.87 -2.46
CA TYR A 144 7.66 8.03 -2.62
C TYR A 144 7.50 8.42 -4.09
N GLU A 145 6.33 8.92 -4.46
CA GLU A 145 6.11 9.46 -5.81
C GLU A 145 6.62 10.91 -5.87
N THR A 146 7.35 11.30 -6.92
CA THR A 146 8.13 12.54 -6.95
C THR A 146 7.34 13.81 -7.31
N ARG A 147 6.09 13.70 -7.76
CA ARG A 147 5.19 14.83 -8.07
C ARG A 147 4.25 15.16 -6.91
N SER A 148 3.82 14.15 -6.18
CA SER A 148 2.86 14.19 -5.08
C SER A 148 3.54 13.99 -3.73
N PHE A 149 4.78 13.50 -3.71
CA PHE A 149 5.54 13.18 -2.49
C PHE A 149 4.77 12.20 -1.57
N ASN A 150 3.89 11.40 -2.16
CA ASN A 150 3.16 10.36 -1.46
C ASN A 150 4.14 9.24 -1.15
N HIS A 151 4.47 9.06 0.12
CA HIS A 151 5.37 8.02 0.63
C HIS A 151 4.55 6.85 1.19
N GLY A 152 5.00 5.62 0.96
CA GLY A 152 4.41 4.44 1.57
C GLY A 152 4.96 3.12 1.06
N ILE A 153 4.32 2.05 1.52
CA ILE A 153 4.49 0.71 0.95
C ILE A 153 3.51 0.57 -0.20
N TYR A 154 3.97 0.13 -1.35
CA TYR A 154 3.15 -0.18 -2.51
C TYR A 154 3.20 -1.68 -2.76
N ILE A 155 2.03 -2.28 -2.98
CA ILE A 155 1.88 -3.66 -3.41
C ILE A 155 1.12 -3.60 -4.72
N THR A 156 1.77 -4.02 -5.80
CA THR A 156 1.23 -3.92 -7.17
C THR A 156 1.27 -5.27 -7.83
N TRP A 157 0.19 -5.68 -8.48
CA TRP A 157 0.15 -6.96 -9.19
C TRP A 157 0.62 -6.76 -10.62
N ASN A 158 1.26 -7.78 -11.18
CA ASN A 158 1.51 -7.77 -12.61
C ASN A 158 0.16 -7.72 -13.31
N ALA A 159 -0.03 -6.73 -14.20
CA ALA A 159 -1.15 -6.80 -15.13
C ALA A 159 -0.90 -8.09 -15.94
N GLY A 160 -1.80 -9.07 -15.83
CA GLY A 160 -1.65 -10.32 -16.57
C GLY A 160 -1.38 -9.99 -18.04
N GLU A 161 -0.26 -10.50 -18.56
CA GLU A 161 0.02 -10.48 -19.99
C GLU A 161 -1.02 -11.32 -20.75
#